data_AF-A0A7Z9HXZ3-F1
#
_entry.id   AF-A0A7Z9HXZ3-F1
#
_cell.length_a   1.000
_cell.length_b   1.000
_cell.length_c   1.000
_cell.angle_alpha   90.00
_cell.angle_beta   90.00
_cell.angle_gamma   90.00
#
_symmetry.space_group_name_H-M   'P 1'
#
loop_
_entity.id
_entity.type
_entity.pdbx_description
1 polymer ?
#
loop_
_entity_poly.entity_id
_entity_poly.type
_entity_poly.pdbx_seq_one_letter_code
_entity_poly.pdbx_strand_id
1 'polypeptide(L)'
;IVCHGGAGHTAKDQPGVDLAVEAGWQVLSAGGGALEAALAAVVIMEDDPVLNAGTGGRIRADGSVQLDAAVATSDGRFGAVACLEETLNPIHVAAALLDDQVNLLVGRGAREFADSIGVSRVTVAGSPLPTGNDTVGAITRDESGLLVVASSTGGCTGRPAGRIGDTPLPGAGLWCNENIGVAATGIGEAITTIQERGIAVAGWHSWNVYRRAGIAQVVG
;
A
#
# COMPACT_ATOMS: atom_id res chain seq x y z
N ILE A 1 -9.25 -12.35 4.89
CA ILE A 1 -8.06 -11.54 4.54
C ILE A 1 -7.49 -12.04 3.22
N VAL A 2 -6.97 -11.13 2.39
CA VAL A 2 -6.20 -11.45 1.18
C VAL A 2 -5.01 -10.48 1.11
N CYS A 3 -3.83 -10.95 0.73
CA CYS A 3 -2.64 -10.10 0.57
C CYS A 3 -2.00 -10.28 -0.81
N HIS A 4 -1.21 -9.30 -1.25
CA HIS A 4 -0.31 -9.41 -2.40
C HIS A 4 1.06 -8.79 -2.09
N GLY A 5 2.12 -9.34 -2.69
CA GLY A 5 3.49 -8.82 -2.64
C GLY A 5 3.95 -8.20 -3.97
N GLY A 6 3.01 -7.87 -4.84
CA GLY A 6 3.27 -7.20 -6.11
C GLY A 6 2.97 -8.06 -7.34
N ALA A 7 3.04 -7.45 -8.52
CA ALA A 7 2.79 -8.10 -9.80
C ALA A 7 4.03 -8.86 -10.31
N GLY A 8 3.80 -9.87 -11.18
CA GLY A 8 4.88 -10.51 -11.96
C GLY A 8 5.67 -11.60 -11.24
N HIS A 9 5.30 -11.97 -10.01
CA HIS A 9 5.97 -12.99 -9.19
C HIS A 9 4.96 -14.04 -8.72
N THR A 10 5.45 -15.22 -8.33
CA THR A 10 4.59 -16.27 -7.77
C THR A 10 4.68 -16.29 -6.25
N ALA A 11 3.67 -16.87 -5.58
CA ALA A 11 3.67 -17.02 -4.13
C ALA A 11 4.93 -17.75 -3.59
N LYS A 12 5.53 -18.64 -4.40
CA LYS A 12 6.77 -19.35 -4.04
C LYS A 12 7.97 -18.43 -3.88
N ASP A 13 7.95 -17.27 -4.54
CA ASP A 13 9.04 -16.29 -4.57
C ASP A 13 8.87 -15.23 -3.45
N GLN A 14 7.75 -15.27 -2.72
CA GLN A 14 7.34 -14.24 -1.77
C GLN A 14 6.78 -14.85 -0.46
N PRO A 15 7.57 -15.64 0.30
CA PRO A 15 7.10 -16.25 1.55
C PRO A 15 6.62 -15.21 2.58
N GLY A 16 7.09 -13.96 2.50
CA GLY A 16 6.60 -12.85 3.32
C GLY A 16 5.10 -12.58 3.17
N VAL A 17 4.51 -12.89 2.00
CA VAL A 17 3.06 -12.72 1.77
C VAL A 17 2.26 -13.77 2.55
N ASP A 18 2.74 -15.01 2.62
CA ASP A 18 2.10 -16.06 3.43
C ASP A 18 2.18 -15.72 4.93
N LEU A 19 3.32 -15.20 5.39
CA LEU A 19 3.48 -14.71 6.75
C LEU A 19 2.55 -13.53 7.06
N ALA A 20 2.35 -12.63 6.10
CA ALA A 20 1.44 -11.50 6.23
C ALA A 20 -0.03 -11.95 6.34
N VAL A 21 -0.44 -12.92 5.52
CA VAL A 21 -1.78 -13.51 5.61
C VAL A 21 -1.98 -14.17 6.97
N GLU A 22 -1.00 -14.92 7.47
CA GLU A 22 -1.06 -15.56 8.78
C GLU A 22 -1.19 -14.53 9.91
N ALA A 23 -0.36 -13.47 9.90
CA ALA A 23 -0.42 -12.42 10.92
C ALA A 23 -1.78 -11.72 10.96
N GLY A 24 -2.34 -11.33 9.81
CA GLY A 24 -3.66 -10.72 9.76
C GLY A 24 -4.79 -11.72 10.07
N TRP A 25 -4.64 -13.00 9.72
CA TRP A 25 -5.60 -14.04 10.08
C TRP A 25 -5.62 -14.32 11.58
N GLN A 26 -4.48 -14.29 12.26
CA GLN A 26 -4.41 -14.41 13.72
C GLN A 26 -5.22 -13.33 14.42
N VAL A 27 -5.13 -12.08 13.96
CA VAL A 27 -5.96 -10.98 14.48
C VAL A 27 -7.46 -11.26 14.28
N LEU A 28 -7.87 -11.58 13.04
CA LEU A 28 -9.29 -11.79 12.71
C LEU A 28 -9.88 -13.01 13.45
N SER A 29 -9.14 -14.12 13.51
CA SER A 29 -9.61 -15.35 14.16
C SER A 29 -9.69 -15.24 15.69
N ALA A 30 -9.00 -14.26 16.28
CA ALA A 30 -9.14 -13.90 17.69
C ALA A 30 -10.27 -12.89 17.96
N GLY A 31 -11.05 -12.50 16.94
CA GLY A 31 -12.12 -11.50 17.03
C GLY A 31 -11.62 -10.05 16.96
N GLY A 32 -10.39 -9.82 16.51
CA GLY A 32 -9.83 -8.49 16.28
C GLY A 32 -10.43 -7.78 15.06
N GLY A 33 -10.20 -6.47 14.96
CA GLY A 33 -10.79 -5.62 13.92
C GLY A 33 -10.10 -5.72 12.56
N ALA A 34 -10.80 -5.35 11.50
CA ALA A 34 -10.29 -5.42 10.12
C ALA A 34 -9.07 -4.52 9.90
N LEU A 35 -9.10 -3.31 10.50
CA LEU A 35 -7.97 -2.37 10.42
C LEU A 35 -6.71 -2.96 11.06
N GLU A 36 -6.82 -3.48 12.28
CA GLU A 36 -5.70 -4.10 12.98
C GLU A 36 -5.10 -5.26 12.18
N ALA A 37 -5.96 -6.12 11.62
CA ALA A 37 -5.53 -7.24 10.78
C ALA A 37 -4.81 -6.78 9.50
N ALA A 38 -5.28 -5.71 8.86
CA ALA A 38 -4.64 -5.16 7.66
C ALA A 38 -3.27 -4.57 7.98
N LEU A 39 -3.16 -3.84 9.09
CA LEU A 39 -1.89 -3.27 9.54
C LEU A 39 -0.89 -4.35 9.91
N ALA A 40 -1.32 -5.38 10.67
CA ALA A 40 -0.47 -6.51 11.03
C ALA A 40 0.12 -7.20 9.78
N ALA A 41 -0.72 -7.43 8.76
CA ALA A 41 -0.27 -8.02 7.50
C ALA A 41 0.70 -7.11 6.73
N VAL A 42 0.40 -5.82 6.57
CA VAL A 42 1.26 -4.90 5.80
C VAL A 42 2.59 -4.67 6.51
N VAL A 43 2.62 -4.59 7.84
CA VAL A 43 3.88 -4.44 8.61
C VAL A 43 4.82 -5.61 8.37
N ILE A 44 4.33 -6.86 8.36
CA ILE A 44 5.15 -8.03 8.00
C ILE A 44 5.79 -7.87 6.63
N MET A 45 5.06 -7.28 5.67
CA MET A 45 5.57 -7.07 4.32
C MET A 45 6.49 -5.84 4.19
N GLU A 46 6.29 -4.80 5.00
CA GLU A 46 7.18 -3.63 5.08
C GLU A 46 8.51 -3.95 5.78
N ASP A 47 8.52 -4.94 6.67
CA ASP A 47 9.73 -5.38 7.36
C ASP A 47 10.51 -6.42 6.55
N ASP A 48 9.93 -6.99 5.50
CA ASP A 48 10.57 -7.98 4.63
C ASP A 48 11.44 -7.30 3.54
N PRO A 49 12.79 -7.37 3.61
CA PRO A 49 13.69 -6.72 2.66
C PRO A 49 13.56 -7.25 1.22
N VAL A 50 12.87 -8.38 1.01
CA VAL A 50 12.59 -8.92 -0.31
C VAL A 50 11.52 -8.06 -1.00
N LEU A 51 10.50 -7.61 -0.27
CA LEU A 51 9.35 -6.89 -0.82
C LEU A 51 9.64 -5.40 -1.03
N ASN A 52 8.82 -4.75 -1.86
CA ASN A 52 9.02 -3.35 -2.23
C ASN A 52 8.10 -2.43 -1.42
N ALA A 53 8.26 -2.44 -0.10
CA ALA A 53 7.61 -1.55 0.84
C ALA A 53 8.49 -1.46 2.09
N GLY A 54 8.43 -0.35 2.84
CA GLY A 54 9.27 -0.20 4.03
C GLY A 54 10.75 -0.52 3.76
N THR A 55 11.30 -1.43 4.56
CA THR A 55 12.60 -2.07 4.34
C THR A 55 12.55 -2.88 3.03
N GLY A 56 13.45 -2.58 2.09
CA GLY A 56 13.42 -3.15 0.74
C GLY A 56 12.75 -2.24 -0.30
N GLY A 57 12.16 -1.12 0.12
CA GLY A 57 11.65 -0.07 -0.75
C GLY A 57 12.69 0.46 -1.74
N ARG A 58 12.26 0.84 -2.95
CA ARG A 58 13.19 1.22 -4.02
C ARG A 58 13.91 2.54 -3.78
N ILE A 59 15.21 2.52 -4.09
CA ILE A 59 16.08 3.69 -4.04
C ILE A 59 15.79 4.62 -5.24
N ARG A 60 15.61 5.91 -4.95
CA ARG A 60 15.39 6.97 -5.94
C ARG A 60 16.69 7.36 -6.64
N ALA A 61 16.58 8.16 -7.70
CA ALA A 61 17.73 8.58 -8.50
C ALA A 61 18.78 9.39 -7.70
N ASP A 62 18.37 10.05 -6.62
CA ASP A 62 19.24 10.81 -5.71
C ASP A 62 19.75 9.99 -4.52
N GLY A 63 19.44 8.70 -4.47
CA GLY A 63 19.80 7.80 -3.38
C GLY A 63 18.83 7.76 -2.21
N SER A 64 17.77 8.59 -2.20
CA SER A 64 16.76 8.59 -1.14
C SER A 64 15.88 7.32 -1.19
N VAL A 65 15.27 6.99 -0.05
CA VAL A 65 14.21 5.98 0.06
C VAL A 65 12.93 6.70 0.46
N GLN A 66 12.03 6.83 -0.52
CA GLN A 66 10.76 7.54 -0.38
C GLN A 66 9.62 6.55 -0.51
N LEU A 67 8.84 6.43 0.55
CA LEU A 67 7.78 5.43 0.70
C LEU A 67 6.40 6.07 0.57
N ASP A 68 5.49 5.36 -0.07
CA ASP A 68 4.08 5.73 -0.17
C ASP A 68 3.23 4.65 0.50
N ALA A 69 2.22 5.03 1.28
CA ALA A 69 1.31 4.09 1.91
C ALA A 69 -0.08 4.70 2.09
N ALA A 70 -1.12 3.89 2.06
CA ALA A 70 -2.48 4.34 2.26
C ALA A 70 -3.42 3.26 2.77
N VAL A 71 -4.47 3.71 3.46
CA VAL A 71 -5.53 2.89 4.03
C VAL A 71 -6.89 3.49 3.64
N ALA A 72 -7.81 2.65 3.18
CA ALA A 72 -9.22 3.00 3.02
C ALA A 72 -10.10 1.99 3.76
N THR A 73 -11.22 2.47 4.29
CA THR A 73 -12.20 1.65 4.99
C THR A 73 -13.57 1.79 4.35
N SER A 74 -14.41 0.76 4.46
CA SER A 74 -15.74 0.77 3.85
C SER A 74 -16.73 1.74 4.50
N ASP A 75 -16.41 2.29 5.68
CA ASP A 75 -17.18 3.34 6.34
C ASP A 75 -16.79 4.75 5.85
N GLY A 76 -15.95 4.86 4.83
CA GLY A 76 -15.64 6.10 4.13
C GLY A 76 -14.42 6.86 4.64
N ARG A 77 -13.63 6.27 5.54
CA ARG A 77 -12.36 6.86 5.99
C ARG A 77 -11.23 6.54 5.02
N PHE A 78 -10.30 7.46 4.90
CA PHE A 78 -9.12 7.36 4.06
C PHE A 78 -7.96 8.08 4.73
N GLY A 79 -6.77 7.48 4.67
CA GLY A 79 -5.55 8.05 5.22
C GLY A 79 -4.35 7.63 4.37
N ALA A 80 -3.47 8.57 4.03
CA ALA A 80 -2.38 8.31 3.11
C ALA A 80 -1.15 9.18 3.35
N VAL A 81 0.01 8.62 3.04
CA VAL A 81 1.29 9.32 3.00
C VAL A 81 2.01 9.03 1.69
N ALA A 82 2.74 10.01 1.17
CA ALA A 82 3.59 9.82 -0.01
C ALA A 82 4.95 10.49 0.15
N CYS A 83 5.97 9.96 -0.52
CA CYS A 83 7.34 10.42 -0.44
C CYS A 83 7.84 10.53 1.01
N LEU A 84 7.36 9.66 1.90
CA LEU A 84 7.72 9.63 3.31
C LEU A 84 9.11 9.01 3.45
N GLU A 85 9.99 9.70 4.15
CA GLU A 85 11.36 9.26 4.42
C GLU A 85 11.54 8.95 5.91
N GLU A 86 12.59 8.19 6.22
CA GLU A 86 12.99 7.87 7.60
C GLU A 86 11.92 7.16 8.45
N THR A 87 11.01 6.40 7.83
CA THR A 87 9.91 5.67 8.49
C THR A 87 9.96 4.19 8.10
N LEU A 88 10.16 3.28 9.06
CA LEU A 88 10.16 1.84 8.77
C LEU A 88 8.80 1.37 8.23
N ASN A 89 7.71 1.75 8.93
CA ASN A 89 6.36 1.29 8.61
C ASN A 89 5.44 2.47 8.25
N PRO A 90 5.48 2.97 7.00
CA PRO A 90 4.66 4.10 6.56
C PRO A 90 3.15 3.80 6.67
N ILE A 91 2.72 2.54 6.64
CA ILE A 91 1.30 2.19 6.79
C ILE A 91 0.70 2.66 8.12
N HIS A 92 1.47 2.67 9.21
CA HIS A 92 1.00 3.18 10.50
C HIS A 92 0.77 4.69 10.48
N VAL A 93 1.60 5.44 9.74
CA VAL A 93 1.41 6.89 9.58
C VAL A 93 0.17 7.16 8.72
N ALA A 94 -0.03 6.39 7.65
CA ALA A 94 -1.25 6.46 6.85
C ALA A 94 -2.52 6.14 7.67
N ALA A 95 -2.47 5.09 8.51
CA ALA A 95 -3.58 4.70 9.36
C ALA A 95 -3.94 5.75 10.42
N ALA A 96 -2.94 6.44 10.98
CA ALA A 96 -3.17 7.52 11.93
C ALA A 96 -3.93 8.72 11.31
N LEU A 97 -3.90 8.88 9.99
CA LEU A 97 -4.66 9.92 9.29
C LEU A 97 -6.13 9.55 9.06
N LEU A 98 -6.57 8.31 9.34
CA LEU A 98 -7.98 7.91 9.19
C LEU A 98 -8.93 8.70 10.11
N ASP A 99 -8.42 9.13 11.27
CA ASP A 99 -9.16 9.84 12.30
C ASP A 99 -8.72 11.33 12.42
N ASP A 100 -7.91 11.83 11.46
CA ASP A 100 -7.45 13.22 11.39
C ASP A 100 -8.32 14.05 10.42
N GLN A 101 -8.23 15.38 10.50
CA GLN A 101 -8.86 16.28 9.53
C GLN A 101 -8.11 16.30 8.19
N VAL A 102 -6.82 16.00 8.20
CA VAL A 102 -5.97 15.84 7.02
C VAL A 102 -5.85 14.36 6.71
N ASN A 103 -6.24 13.96 5.50
CA ASN A 103 -6.27 12.56 5.08
C ASN A 103 -5.13 12.16 4.13
N LEU A 104 -4.31 13.12 3.68
CA LEU A 104 -3.14 12.86 2.84
C LEU A 104 -2.03 13.87 3.14
N LEU A 105 -0.84 13.37 3.47
CA LEU A 105 0.36 14.19 3.66
C LEU A 105 1.50 13.69 2.78
N VAL A 106 2.42 14.57 2.40
CA VAL A 106 3.56 14.20 1.55
C VAL A 106 4.88 14.75 2.08
N GLY A 107 5.97 14.04 1.79
CA GLY A 107 7.34 14.48 2.03
C GLY A 107 7.58 14.93 3.47
N ARG A 108 8.18 16.12 3.61
CA ARG A 108 8.50 16.71 4.91
C ARG A 108 7.27 16.84 5.83
N GLY A 109 6.11 17.20 5.30
CA GLY A 109 4.89 17.36 6.12
C GLY A 109 4.40 16.02 6.69
N ALA A 110 4.45 14.95 5.88
CA ALA A 110 4.16 13.59 6.36
C ALA A 110 5.16 13.16 7.45
N ARG A 111 6.43 13.51 7.28
CA ARG A 111 7.47 13.20 8.27
C ARG A 111 7.29 13.95 9.59
N GLU A 112 6.94 15.24 9.54
CA GLU A 112 6.64 16.05 10.72
C GLU A 112 5.39 15.53 11.47
N PHE A 113 4.38 15.06 10.74
CA PHE A 113 3.22 14.38 11.34
C PHE A 113 3.61 13.04 11.98
N ALA A 114 4.42 12.22 11.30
CA ALA A 114 4.91 10.98 11.87
C ALA A 114 5.70 11.23 13.18
N ASP A 115 6.49 12.31 13.24
CA ASP A 115 7.18 12.71 14.48
C ASP A 115 6.19 13.10 15.59
N SER A 116 5.10 13.81 15.27
CA SER A 116 4.12 14.27 16.26
C SER A 116 3.32 13.13 16.90
N ILE A 117 3.13 12.02 16.18
CA ILE A 117 2.50 10.80 16.69
C ILE A 117 3.49 9.80 17.30
N GLY A 118 4.77 10.19 17.45
CA GLY A 118 5.79 9.39 18.14
C GLY A 118 6.50 8.34 17.28
N VAL A 119 6.37 8.37 15.95
CA VAL A 119 7.09 7.46 15.06
C VAL A 119 8.55 7.89 14.97
N SER A 120 9.46 7.00 15.37
CA SER A 120 10.90 7.29 15.35
C SER A 120 11.43 7.51 13.93
N ARG A 121 12.41 8.39 13.80
CA ARG A 121 13.18 8.55 12.56
C ARG A 121 14.22 7.45 12.48
N VAL A 122 14.15 6.63 11.44
CA VAL A 122 15.06 5.52 11.21
C VAL A 122 15.45 5.50 9.74
N THR A 123 16.74 5.39 9.45
CA THR A 123 17.20 5.17 8.07
C THR A 123 16.67 3.83 7.57
N VAL A 124 15.84 3.87 6.54
CA VAL A 124 15.27 2.67 5.92
C VAL A 124 16.27 2.09 4.94
N ALA A 125 16.57 0.79 5.06
CA ALA A 125 17.42 0.10 4.11
C ALA A 125 16.65 -0.14 2.80
N GLY A 126 16.94 0.67 1.78
CA GLY A 126 16.36 0.54 0.46
C GLY A 126 17.02 -0.53 -0.40
N SER A 127 16.37 -0.88 -1.51
CA SER A 127 16.87 -1.82 -2.50
C SER A 127 17.20 -1.13 -3.82
N PRO A 128 18.39 -1.37 -4.42
CA PRO A 128 18.76 -0.88 -5.74
C PRO A 128 18.25 -1.80 -6.88
N LEU A 129 17.52 -2.87 -6.56
CA LEU A 129 17.08 -3.84 -7.57
C LEU A 129 16.25 -3.13 -8.66
N PRO A 130 16.57 -3.34 -9.96
CA PRO A 130 15.98 -2.56 -11.03
C PRO A 130 14.49 -2.87 -11.23
N THR A 131 14.10 -4.12 -11.00
CA THR A 131 12.73 -4.66 -11.08
C THR A 131 12.69 -5.98 -10.32
N GLY A 132 11.57 -6.33 -9.69
CA GLY A 132 11.41 -7.70 -9.16
C GLY A 132 10.56 -7.87 -7.91
N ASN A 133 9.95 -6.82 -7.37
CA ASN A 133 8.81 -6.89 -6.44
C ASN A 133 8.14 -5.51 -6.50
N ASP A 134 6.82 -5.49 -6.59
CA ASP A 134 6.02 -4.27 -6.66
C ASP A 134 5.35 -4.01 -5.29
N THR A 135 4.48 -3.02 -5.24
CA THR A 135 3.62 -2.65 -4.12
C THR A 135 3.05 -3.85 -3.37
N VAL A 136 3.01 -3.74 -2.04
CA VAL A 136 2.37 -4.72 -1.16
C VAL A 136 0.99 -4.21 -0.73
N GLY A 137 0.10 -5.12 -0.38
CA GLY A 137 -1.22 -4.74 0.11
C GLY A 137 -2.01 -5.86 0.75
N ALA A 138 -2.95 -5.48 1.60
CA ALA A 138 -3.86 -6.38 2.30
C ALA A 138 -5.30 -5.86 2.23
N ILE A 139 -6.24 -6.79 2.04
CA ILE A 139 -7.68 -6.56 2.12
C ILE A 139 -8.24 -7.43 3.24
N THR A 140 -8.90 -6.83 4.22
CA THR A 140 -9.44 -7.52 5.39
C THR A 140 -10.92 -7.21 5.57
N ARG A 141 -11.61 -8.14 6.23
CA ARG A 141 -13.00 -7.98 6.67
C ARG A 141 -13.14 -8.59 8.04
N ASP A 142 -13.72 -7.86 8.99
CA ASP A 142 -14.00 -8.37 10.33
C ASP A 142 -15.46 -8.82 10.49
N GLU A 143 -15.79 -9.32 11.68
CA GLU A 143 -17.13 -9.81 12.03
C GLU A 143 -18.21 -8.73 11.99
N SER A 144 -17.84 -7.46 12.17
CA SER A 144 -18.77 -6.33 12.02
C SER A 144 -19.13 -6.07 10.55
N GLY A 145 -18.34 -6.63 9.63
CA GLY A 145 -18.49 -6.46 8.20
C GLY A 145 -17.66 -5.31 7.63
N LEU A 146 -16.90 -4.58 8.44
CA LEU A 146 -15.99 -3.51 8.01
C LEU A 146 -14.94 -4.10 7.06
N LEU A 147 -14.86 -3.55 5.84
CA LEU A 147 -13.79 -3.84 4.90
C LEU A 147 -12.69 -2.79 5.04
N VAL A 148 -11.44 -3.24 5.00
CA VAL A 148 -10.26 -2.36 5.00
C VAL A 148 -9.33 -2.78 3.89
N VAL A 149 -8.80 -1.80 3.17
CA VAL A 149 -7.74 -1.96 2.18
C VAL A 149 -6.54 -1.15 2.64
N ALA A 150 -5.40 -1.80 2.78
CA ALA A 150 -4.13 -1.19 3.14
C ALA A 150 -3.09 -1.50 2.07
N SER A 151 -2.30 -0.52 1.63
CA SER A 151 -1.27 -0.70 0.62
C SER A 151 -0.04 0.16 0.90
N SER A 152 1.14 -0.37 0.59
CA SER A 152 2.43 0.28 0.84
C SER A 152 3.42 -0.01 -0.29
N THR A 153 4.29 0.94 -0.63
CA THR A 153 5.26 0.80 -1.72
C THR A 153 6.50 1.67 -1.51
N GLY A 154 7.65 1.18 -1.99
CA GLY A 154 8.86 2.00 -2.19
C GLY A 154 8.90 2.72 -3.53
N GLY A 155 7.90 2.53 -4.40
CA GLY A 155 7.88 3.07 -5.76
C GLY A 155 8.80 2.31 -6.71
N CYS A 156 9.44 3.02 -7.64
CA CYS A 156 10.29 2.40 -8.67
C CYS A 156 11.73 2.93 -8.61
N THR A 157 12.68 2.03 -8.79
CA THR A 157 14.11 2.33 -8.76
C THR A 157 14.49 3.37 -9.81
N GLY A 158 15.32 4.34 -9.42
CA GLY A 158 15.86 5.36 -10.34
C GLY A 158 14.84 6.41 -10.81
N ARG A 159 13.63 6.42 -10.25
CA ARG A 159 12.70 7.55 -10.42
C ARG A 159 13.20 8.78 -9.63
N PRO A 160 12.89 10.00 -10.08
CA PRO A 160 13.25 11.20 -9.33
C PRO A 160 12.57 11.22 -7.95
N ALA A 161 13.22 11.86 -6.99
CA ALA A 161 12.60 12.18 -5.70
C ALA A 161 11.35 13.04 -5.92
N GLY A 162 10.33 12.81 -5.09
CA GLY A 162 9.02 13.43 -5.24
C GLY A 162 8.09 12.73 -6.23
N ARG A 163 8.52 11.66 -6.92
CA ARG A 163 7.62 10.84 -7.74
C ARG A 163 6.67 10.07 -6.83
N ILE A 164 5.37 10.28 -7.05
CA ILE A 164 4.26 9.58 -6.38
C ILE A 164 3.63 8.60 -7.36
N GLY A 165 3.43 7.36 -6.92
CA GLY A 165 2.74 6.31 -7.69
C GLY A 165 1.22 6.32 -7.51
N ASP A 166 0.59 5.21 -7.85
CA ASP A 166 -0.84 4.97 -7.66
C ASP A 166 -1.22 4.67 -6.20
N THR A 167 -0.35 4.00 -5.45
CA THR A 167 -0.62 3.51 -4.09
C THR A 167 -1.28 4.53 -3.16
N PRO A 168 -0.79 5.77 -2.98
CA PRO A 168 -1.40 6.71 -2.05
C PRO A 168 -2.59 7.47 -2.63
N LEU A 169 -3.05 7.14 -3.85
CA LEU A 169 -4.07 7.88 -4.56
C LEU A 169 -5.42 7.14 -4.55
N PRO A 170 -6.47 7.73 -3.95
CA PRO A 170 -7.76 7.07 -3.83
C PRO A 170 -8.41 6.85 -5.21
N GLY A 171 -8.95 5.65 -5.40
CA GLY A 171 -9.55 5.18 -6.64
C GLY A 171 -8.55 4.71 -7.70
N ALA A 172 -7.24 4.88 -7.48
CA ALA A 172 -6.16 4.45 -8.37
C ALA A 172 -5.49 3.21 -7.78
N GLY A 173 -4.60 3.40 -6.81
CA GLY A 173 -3.88 2.30 -6.16
C GLY A 173 -4.73 1.52 -5.18
N LEU A 174 -5.79 2.15 -4.64
CA LEU A 174 -6.73 1.46 -3.77
C LEU A 174 -8.13 2.08 -3.82
N TRP A 175 -9.13 1.27 -3.47
CA TRP A 175 -10.50 1.70 -3.30
C TRP A 175 -11.25 0.74 -2.39
N CYS A 176 -12.22 1.26 -1.62
CA CYS A 176 -13.03 0.44 -0.73
C CYS A 176 -14.46 0.99 -0.61
N ASN A 177 -15.45 0.11 -0.60
CA ASN A 177 -16.80 0.38 -0.12
C ASN A 177 -17.31 -0.82 0.69
N GLU A 178 -18.57 -0.80 1.09
CA GLU A 178 -19.21 -1.84 1.92
C GLU A 178 -19.24 -3.25 1.30
N ASN A 179 -18.96 -3.39 0.00
CA ASN A 179 -19.05 -4.65 -0.73
C ASN A 179 -17.73 -5.12 -1.34
N ILE A 180 -16.83 -4.19 -1.68
CA ILE A 180 -15.65 -4.43 -2.50
C ILE A 180 -14.48 -3.64 -1.92
N GLY A 181 -13.36 -4.32 -1.75
CA GLY A 181 -12.05 -3.69 -1.53
C GLY A 181 -11.15 -4.00 -2.72
N VAL A 182 -10.30 -3.07 -3.11
CA VAL A 182 -9.31 -3.27 -4.18
C VAL A 182 -8.00 -2.61 -3.80
N ALA A 183 -6.91 -3.36 -3.92
CA ALA A 183 -5.54 -2.86 -3.96
C ALA A 183 -4.92 -3.20 -5.32
N ALA A 184 -4.27 -2.23 -5.95
CA ALA A 184 -3.62 -2.35 -7.24
C ALA A 184 -2.10 -2.39 -7.09
N THR A 185 -1.44 -3.02 -8.06
CA THR A 185 0.00 -3.10 -8.15
C THR A 185 0.44 -3.16 -9.61
N GLY A 186 1.58 -2.52 -9.92
CA GLY A 186 2.20 -2.53 -11.24
C GLY A 186 2.79 -1.18 -11.62
N ILE A 187 2.64 -0.79 -12.88
CA ILE A 187 3.16 0.48 -13.39
C ILE A 187 2.27 1.63 -12.92
N GLY A 188 2.69 2.33 -11.87
CA GLY A 188 1.88 3.38 -11.25
C GLY A 188 1.36 4.45 -12.21
N GLU A 189 2.16 4.93 -13.17
CA GLU A 189 1.71 5.91 -14.17
C GLU A 189 0.62 5.36 -15.10
N ALA A 190 0.61 4.06 -15.37
CA ALA A 190 -0.46 3.43 -16.14
C ALA A 190 -1.74 3.33 -15.29
N ILE A 191 -1.62 2.96 -14.02
CA ILE A 191 -2.75 2.83 -13.10
C ILE A 191 -3.42 4.19 -12.87
N THR A 192 -2.64 5.25 -12.61
CA THR A 192 -3.19 6.61 -12.38
C THR A 192 -3.88 7.18 -13.61
N THR A 193 -3.33 6.99 -14.80
CA THR A 193 -3.91 7.55 -16.04
C THR A 193 -5.12 6.78 -16.56
N ILE A 194 -5.36 5.55 -16.10
CA ILE A 194 -6.55 4.78 -16.45
C ILE A 194 -7.82 5.39 -15.82
N GLN A 195 -7.70 6.02 -14.64
CA GLN A 195 -8.83 6.74 -14.03
C GLN A 195 -9.36 7.85 -14.95
N GLU A 196 -8.47 8.64 -15.54
CA GLU A 196 -8.78 9.72 -16.48
C GLU A 196 -9.49 9.22 -17.75
N ARG A 197 -9.44 7.91 -18.03
CA ARG A 197 -10.15 7.26 -19.14
C ARG A 197 -11.52 6.72 -18.75
N GLY A 198 -12.06 7.14 -17.60
CA GLY A 198 -13.37 6.73 -17.09
C GLY A 198 -13.37 5.37 -16.40
N ILE A 199 -12.19 4.85 -16.06
CA ILE A 199 -11.99 3.55 -15.43
C ILE A 199 -11.37 3.82 -14.07
N ALA A 200 -12.20 4.29 -13.14
CA ALA A 200 -11.85 4.13 -11.75
C ALA A 200 -11.89 2.63 -11.43
N VAL A 201 -11.11 2.20 -10.45
CA VAL A 201 -11.33 0.91 -9.77
C VAL A 201 -12.81 0.72 -9.37
N ALA A 202 -13.54 1.82 -9.17
CA ALA A 202 -14.97 1.89 -8.91
C ALA A 202 -15.91 1.52 -10.09
N GLY A 203 -15.39 1.24 -11.30
CA GLY A 203 -16.19 0.90 -12.48
C GLY A 203 -16.08 -0.57 -12.86
N TRP A 204 -17.10 -1.37 -12.53
CA TRP A 204 -17.26 -2.82 -12.86
C TRP A 204 -17.09 -3.18 -14.36
N HIS A 205 -16.94 -2.21 -15.25
CA HIS A 205 -16.87 -2.41 -16.71
C HIS A 205 -15.45 -2.65 -17.25
N SER A 206 -14.43 -2.67 -16.40
CA SER A 206 -13.06 -2.38 -16.86
C SER A 206 -12.05 -3.51 -16.75
N TRP A 207 -12.47 -4.71 -16.32
CA TRP A 207 -11.55 -5.86 -16.20
C TRP A 207 -10.82 -6.19 -17.51
N ASN A 208 -11.49 -5.99 -18.66
CA ASN A 208 -10.90 -6.15 -20.00
C ASN A 208 -9.89 -5.05 -20.38
N VAL A 209 -9.92 -3.90 -19.70
CA VAL A 209 -8.99 -2.79 -19.96
C VAL A 209 -7.72 -2.92 -19.11
N TYR A 210 -7.85 -3.32 -17.83
CA TYR A 210 -6.70 -3.64 -16.97
C TYR A 210 -5.81 -4.72 -17.60
N ARG A 211 -6.41 -5.77 -18.18
CA ARG A 211 -5.69 -6.84 -18.91
C ARG A 211 -4.96 -6.33 -20.17
N ARG A 212 -5.50 -5.33 -20.87
CA ARG A 212 -4.87 -4.74 -22.07
C ARG A 212 -3.75 -3.74 -21.73
N ALA A 213 -3.76 -3.18 -20.53
CA ALA A 213 -2.74 -2.24 -20.04
C ALA A 213 -1.56 -2.93 -19.32
N GLY A 214 -1.57 -4.25 -19.18
CA GLY A 214 -0.50 -5.00 -18.50
C GLY A 214 -0.55 -4.93 -16.96
N ILE A 215 -1.70 -4.58 -16.37
CA ILE A 215 -1.88 -4.55 -14.92
C ILE A 215 -2.22 -5.96 -14.45
N ALA A 216 -1.41 -6.50 -13.53
CA ALA A 216 -1.33 -7.96 -13.36
C ALA A 216 -2.33 -8.54 -12.35
N GLN A 217 -2.82 -7.78 -11.36
CA GLN A 217 -3.78 -8.27 -10.38
C GLN A 217 -4.70 -7.16 -9.84
N VAL A 218 -6.00 -7.47 -9.77
CA VAL A 218 -7.02 -6.75 -8.99
C VAL A 218 -7.56 -7.79 -8.03
N VAL A 219 -7.27 -7.64 -6.73
CA VAL A 219 -7.89 -8.48 -5.70
C VAL A 219 -9.22 -7.83 -5.36
N GLY A 220 -10.32 -8.59 -5.45
CA GLY A 220 -11.68 -8.16 -5.14
C GLY A 220 -12.40 -9.17 -4.26
#